data_AF-A0A8T5IH45-F1
#
_entry.id   AF-A0A8T5IH45-F1
#
_cell.length_a   1.000
_cell.length_b   1.000
_cell.length_c   1.000
_cell.angle_alpha   90.00
_cell.angle_beta   90.00
_cell.angle_gamma   90.00
#
_symmetry.space_group_name_H-M   'P 1'
#
loop_
_entity.id
_entity.type
_entity.pdbx_description
1 polymer ?
#
loop_
_entity_poly.entity_id
_entity_poly.type
_entity_poly.pdbx_seq_one_letter_code
_entity_poly.pdbx_strand_id
1 'polypeptide(L)'
;MASLRSSNYRGTIIHEMLHQIGALDLYAVHDETVSKNWYGVGDWDIMASGNWNGNGAIPALPMAATMELLGLERNHDISSWDSQDGECKATMKPLMPMSNSGSALRIPLAENEWLWIEHRADDDFDARLPGSGLLVSAQNLATGDIENNVVNHDPDSPWLRIIEADGGDELMRAADKGSEGDTFQLADTFGANGVQVRDSHGRLVQWTAVVFQIQDESWGLNLTKPTCDEEFQVLPPSGGLATLPGESFFFGMKSTQECQPQVSISSNDGRNIAIIDSTTVVKGETWKQVELSFNRQVSAGKFGLLTGFISCGNTTWDIAIPWSTHFNRVLPSLTQADASTSKSTDISIELDIEGDGSRTVELFIEGPLSRVATIQQSAVIMEGSSITLTVEPNGLLVPGMLARGEVLIVDDLGKVERVDVEVTGEGIAGTADVIRTFRDPASLTLTVCLLLALWVVLGIEKKQKIIPSQPVAVSSVDDFINPTNALFSASQEDPFNRQE
;
A
#
# COMPACT_ATOMS: atom_id res chain seq x y z
N MET A 1 15.66 -22.29 30.26
CA MET A 1 14.31 -21.70 30.32
C MET A 1 14.29 -20.63 31.39
N ALA A 2 14.61 -19.39 31.01
CA ALA A 2 14.56 -18.24 31.90
C ALA A 2 13.20 -17.55 31.75
N SER A 3 12.34 -17.75 32.75
CA SER A 3 11.48 -16.73 33.36
C SER A 3 10.92 -15.61 32.47
N LEU A 4 9.76 -15.84 31.85
CA LEU A 4 8.76 -14.82 31.50
C LEU A 4 7.98 -14.32 32.74
N ARG A 5 8.58 -14.38 33.95
CA ARG A 5 7.97 -13.81 35.15
C ARG A 5 8.13 -12.29 35.13
N SER A 6 7.03 -11.61 34.79
CA SER A 6 6.84 -10.16 34.87
C SER A 6 7.77 -9.36 33.97
N SER A 7 7.38 -9.18 32.70
CA SER A 7 7.95 -8.12 31.88
C SER A 7 6.81 -7.26 31.34
N ASN A 8 6.89 -5.95 31.61
CA ASN A 8 6.08 -4.90 30.97
C ASN A 8 6.42 -4.73 29.47
N TYR A 9 7.12 -5.72 28.90
CA TYR A 9 7.67 -5.72 27.55
C TYR A 9 7.14 -6.89 26.72
N ARG A 10 6.21 -7.69 27.26
CA ARG A 10 5.65 -8.85 26.55
C ARG A 10 4.92 -8.38 25.29
N GLY A 11 4.08 -7.36 25.40
CA GLY A 11 3.37 -6.80 24.26
C GLY A 11 4.33 -6.28 23.19
N THR A 12 5.34 -5.49 23.56
CA THR A 12 6.38 -5.03 22.63
C THR A 12 7.10 -6.20 21.94
N ILE A 13 7.51 -7.23 22.68
CA ILE A 13 8.20 -8.39 22.09
C ILE A 13 7.30 -9.11 21.09
N ILE A 14 6.01 -9.27 21.40
CA ILE A 14 5.06 -9.92 20.48
C ILE A 14 4.82 -9.03 19.26
N HIS A 15 4.64 -7.73 19.43
CA HIS A 15 4.52 -6.75 18.33
C HIS A 15 5.70 -6.85 17.33
N GLU A 16 6.94 -6.80 17.83
CA GLU A 16 8.14 -6.97 16.98
C GLU A 16 8.27 -8.37 16.35
N MET A 17 7.72 -9.39 17.01
CA MET A 17 7.67 -10.75 16.46
C MET A 17 6.62 -10.86 15.35
N LEU A 18 5.49 -10.14 15.47
CA LEU A 18 4.44 -10.13 14.45
C LEU A 18 4.91 -9.43 13.16
N HIS A 19 5.74 -8.38 13.25
CA HIS A 19 6.40 -7.82 12.07
C HIS A 19 7.26 -8.85 11.33
N GLN A 20 7.99 -9.71 12.05
CA GLN A 20 8.82 -10.76 11.43
C GLN A 20 8.02 -11.80 10.64
N ILE A 21 6.71 -11.87 10.86
CA ILE A 21 5.81 -12.78 10.13
C ILE A 21 4.82 -12.03 9.22
N GLY A 22 5.01 -10.72 9.01
CA GLY A 22 4.30 -9.94 7.99
C GLY A 22 3.17 -9.04 8.51
N ALA A 23 3.04 -8.82 9.82
CA ALA A 23 2.10 -7.84 10.34
C ALA A 23 2.60 -6.40 10.09
N LEU A 24 1.64 -5.48 9.93
CA LEU A 24 1.90 -4.08 9.61
C LEU A 24 1.58 -3.19 10.82
N ASP A 25 2.27 -2.07 10.95
CA ASP A 25 1.96 -1.03 11.94
C ASP A 25 0.63 -0.37 11.61
N LEU A 26 -0.26 -0.37 12.61
CA LEU A 26 -1.62 0.14 12.49
C LEU A 26 -1.85 1.42 13.29
N TYR A 27 -0.83 1.92 13.98
CA TYR A 27 -0.78 3.31 14.47
C TYR A 27 -0.25 4.23 13.37
N ALA A 28 -0.50 5.53 13.51
CA ALA A 28 0.16 6.52 12.66
C ALA A 28 1.66 6.49 12.94
N VAL A 29 2.44 5.87 12.06
CA VAL A 29 3.89 5.91 12.14
C VAL A 29 4.28 7.39 12.10
N HIS A 30 4.98 7.86 13.12
CA HIS A 30 5.43 9.24 13.21
C HIS A 30 6.52 9.48 12.17
N ASP A 31 6.11 9.72 10.92
CA ASP A 31 6.95 10.39 9.95
C ASP A 31 6.72 11.91 10.06
N GLU A 32 7.76 12.69 9.83
CA GLU A 32 7.69 14.15 9.91
C GLU A 32 6.80 14.75 8.79
N THR A 33 6.28 13.91 7.89
CA THR A 33 5.74 14.25 6.57
C THR A 33 4.25 14.56 6.55
N VAL A 34 3.44 14.03 7.48
CA VAL A 34 2.00 14.36 7.58
C VAL A 34 1.69 14.89 8.98
N SER A 35 1.36 16.19 9.06
CA SER A 35 1.02 16.90 10.30
C SER A 35 -0.29 16.45 10.98
N LYS A 36 -0.95 15.40 10.46
CA LYS A 36 -2.21 14.86 11.00
C LYS A 36 -1.91 13.75 11.99
N ASN A 37 -1.84 14.13 13.26
CA ASN A 37 -1.78 13.15 14.35
C ASN A 37 -3.11 12.38 14.42
N TRP A 38 -3.03 11.05 14.43
CA TRP A 38 -4.13 10.16 14.75
C TRP A 38 -3.58 8.89 15.42
N TYR A 39 -4.43 8.12 16.10
CA TYR A 39 -3.99 6.94 16.87
C TYR A 39 -4.14 5.61 16.13
N GLY A 40 -4.51 5.65 14.85
CA GLY A 40 -4.76 4.44 14.08
C GLY A 40 -5.93 3.65 14.66
N VAL A 41 -5.74 2.35 14.87
CA VAL A 41 -6.72 1.50 15.57
C VAL A 41 -6.55 1.47 17.10
N GLY A 42 -5.62 2.27 17.65
CA GLY A 42 -5.50 2.47 19.09
C GLY A 42 -5.21 1.21 19.92
N ASP A 43 -5.83 1.14 21.10
CA ASP A 43 -5.61 0.06 22.08
C ASP A 43 -6.28 -1.26 21.68
N TRP A 44 -6.97 -1.30 20.53
CA TRP A 44 -7.73 -2.45 20.03
C TRP A 44 -6.90 -3.50 19.29
N ASP A 45 -5.74 -3.14 18.73
CA ASP A 45 -4.82 -4.06 18.04
C ASP A 45 -3.41 -3.99 18.66
N ILE A 46 -2.76 -5.15 18.77
CA ILE A 46 -1.36 -5.24 19.19
C ILE A 46 -0.40 -4.55 18.23
N MET A 47 -0.75 -4.40 16.96
CA MET A 47 0.03 -3.67 15.97
C MET A 47 -0.20 -2.14 16.04
N ALA A 48 -1.00 -1.68 17.00
CA ALA A 48 -1.17 -0.29 17.37
C ALA A 48 -0.74 -0.08 18.84
N SER A 49 -1.43 0.76 19.60
CA SER A 49 -1.10 0.98 21.01
C SER A 49 -1.54 -0.17 21.94
N GLY A 50 -2.31 -1.14 21.43
CA GLY A 50 -2.74 -2.32 22.17
C GLY A 50 -1.60 -3.22 22.65
N ASN A 51 -0.37 -3.06 22.12
CA ASN A 51 0.81 -3.71 22.69
C ASN A 51 1.19 -3.19 24.10
N TRP A 52 0.70 -2.02 24.50
CA TRP A 52 0.93 -1.43 25.83
C TRP A 52 -0.18 -1.72 26.83
N ASN A 53 -1.23 -2.46 26.44
CA ASN A 53 -2.33 -2.80 27.32
C ASN A 53 -1.85 -3.54 28.58
N GLY A 54 -2.39 -3.13 29.74
CA GLY A 54 -1.94 -3.60 31.04
C GLY A 54 -0.45 -3.34 31.32
N ASN A 55 0.10 -2.21 30.85
CA ASN A 55 1.54 -1.90 30.85
C ASN A 55 2.38 -2.92 30.08
N GLY A 56 1.86 -3.40 28.94
CA GLY A 56 2.49 -4.38 28.07
C GLY A 56 2.49 -5.82 28.62
N ALA A 57 1.75 -6.09 29.70
CA ALA A 57 1.62 -7.43 30.27
C ALA A 57 0.48 -8.24 29.64
N ILE A 58 -0.58 -7.56 29.17
CA ILE A 58 -1.79 -8.15 28.59
C ILE A 58 -2.07 -7.38 27.29
N PRO A 59 -1.27 -7.63 26.22
CA PRO A 59 -1.49 -6.97 24.95
C PRO A 59 -2.81 -7.43 24.31
N ALA A 60 -3.43 -6.57 23.52
CA ALA A 60 -4.61 -6.90 22.73
C ALA A 60 -4.35 -8.10 21.79
N LEU A 61 -5.41 -8.81 21.40
CA LEU A 61 -5.32 -9.68 20.24
C LEU A 61 -5.18 -8.85 18.95
N PRO A 62 -4.49 -9.37 17.91
CA PRO A 62 -4.58 -8.78 16.58
C PRO A 62 -6.05 -8.72 16.13
N MET A 63 -6.46 -7.64 15.49
CA MET A 63 -7.78 -7.53 14.88
C MET A 63 -7.90 -8.52 13.72
N ALA A 64 -9.14 -8.85 13.34
CA ALA A 64 -9.43 -9.81 12.27
C ALA A 64 -8.70 -9.52 10.95
N ALA A 65 -8.56 -8.24 10.57
CA ALA A 65 -7.82 -7.84 9.37
C ALA A 65 -6.31 -8.21 9.46
N THR A 66 -5.69 -8.01 10.61
CA THR A 66 -4.30 -8.40 10.89
C THR A 66 -4.16 -9.92 10.92
N MET A 67 -5.11 -10.63 11.52
CA MET A 67 -5.11 -12.10 11.52
C MET A 67 -5.18 -12.67 10.09
N GLU A 68 -6.07 -12.13 9.25
CA GLU A 68 -6.19 -12.53 7.83
C GLU A 68 -4.90 -12.26 7.07
N LEU A 69 -4.28 -11.08 7.25
CA LEU A 69 -3.00 -10.74 6.62
C LEU A 69 -1.90 -11.75 6.96
N LEU A 70 -1.89 -12.26 8.19
CA LEU A 70 -0.97 -13.29 8.67
C LEU A 70 -1.36 -14.71 8.23
N GLY A 71 -2.42 -14.88 7.44
CA GLY A 71 -2.91 -16.16 6.93
C GLY A 71 -3.76 -16.96 7.92
N LEU A 72 -4.29 -16.33 8.97
CA LEU A 72 -5.22 -16.94 9.90
C LEU A 72 -6.66 -16.70 9.45
N GLU A 73 -7.25 -17.67 8.75
CA GLU A 73 -8.63 -17.63 8.27
C GLU A 73 -9.66 -17.82 9.43
N ARG A 74 -9.81 -16.78 10.27
CA ARG A 74 -10.79 -16.72 11.36
C ARG A 74 -11.93 -15.76 11.04
N ASN A 75 -12.47 -15.87 9.84
CA ASN A 75 -13.57 -15.02 9.40
C ASN A 75 -14.58 -15.76 8.51
N HIS A 76 -15.71 -15.12 8.30
CA HIS A 76 -16.76 -15.58 7.40
C HIS A 76 -17.22 -14.44 6.49
N ASP A 77 -17.09 -14.66 5.19
CA ASP A 77 -17.55 -13.73 4.17
C ASP A 77 -19.07 -13.70 4.08
N ILE A 78 -19.62 -12.49 4.11
CA ILE A 78 -21.02 -12.22 3.79
C ILE A 78 -21.10 -11.72 2.35
N SER A 79 -21.34 -12.64 1.42
CA SER A 79 -21.41 -12.34 -0.02
C SER A 79 -22.75 -12.70 -0.65
N SER A 80 -23.64 -13.41 0.06
CA SER A 80 -24.95 -13.83 -0.45
C SER A 80 -26.10 -13.21 0.33
N TRP A 81 -27.08 -12.67 -0.39
CA TRP A 81 -28.29 -12.06 0.14
C TRP A 81 -29.50 -12.80 -0.43
N ASP A 82 -30.37 -13.30 0.44
CA ASP A 82 -31.55 -14.05 0.05
C ASP A 82 -32.82 -13.23 0.32
N SER A 83 -33.75 -13.24 -0.64
CA SER A 83 -35.06 -12.60 -0.47
C SER A 83 -35.91 -13.39 0.54
N GLN A 84 -36.23 -12.77 1.67
CA GLN A 84 -37.06 -13.33 2.74
C GLN A 84 -38.07 -12.26 3.19
N ASP A 85 -39.37 -12.59 3.13
CA ASP A 85 -40.47 -11.70 3.55
C ASP A 85 -40.52 -10.31 2.90
N GLY A 86 -40.00 -10.18 1.66
CA GLY A 86 -39.99 -8.92 0.92
C GLY A 86 -38.77 -8.03 1.19
N GLU A 87 -37.83 -8.49 2.01
CA GLU A 87 -36.52 -7.88 2.23
C GLU A 87 -35.41 -8.85 1.84
N CYS A 88 -34.20 -8.35 1.61
CA CYS A 88 -33.04 -9.20 1.38
C CYS A 88 -32.22 -9.31 2.65
N LYS A 89 -31.97 -10.54 3.08
CA LYS A 89 -31.28 -10.84 4.34
C LYS A 89 -30.04 -11.68 4.10
N ALA A 90 -28.98 -11.41 4.84
CA ALA A 90 -27.78 -12.24 4.82
C ALA A 90 -27.91 -13.43 5.77
N THR A 91 -27.29 -14.57 5.43
CA THR A 91 -27.16 -15.68 6.37
C THR A 91 -26.10 -15.36 7.40
N MET A 92 -26.50 -15.34 8.68
CA MET A 92 -25.66 -14.92 9.80
C MET A 92 -25.12 -16.11 10.58
N LYS A 93 -23.86 -16.02 11.02
CA LYS A 93 -23.27 -16.93 12.01
C LYS A 93 -23.15 -16.22 13.36
N PRO A 94 -23.26 -16.95 14.48
CA PRO A 94 -22.99 -16.40 15.80
C PRO A 94 -21.56 -15.85 15.90
N LEU A 95 -21.43 -14.65 16.46
CA LEU A 95 -20.17 -14.00 16.80
C LEU A 95 -19.80 -14.36 18.24
N MET A 96 -18.94 -15.37 18.39
CA MET A 96 -18.29 -15.69 19.67
C MET A 96 -17.10 -14.76 19.92
N PRO A 97 -16.69 -14.51 21.18
CA PRO A 97 -15.52 -13.70 21.48
C PRO A 97 -14.26 -14.16 20.74
N MET A 98 -13.47 -13.22 20.23
CA MET A 98 -12.22 -13.51 19.50
C MET A 98 -11.17 -14.21 20.39
N SER A 99 -11.15 -13.89 21.67
CA SER A 99 -10.40 -14.55 22.74
C SER A 99 -10.79 -16.02 22.95
N ASN A 100 -12.06 -16.37 22.69
CA ASN A 100 -12.61 -17.71 22.89
C ASN A 100 -12.87 -18.44 21.55
N SER A 101 -11.87 -18.45 20.66
CA SER A 101 -11.92 -19.14 19.37
C SER A 101 -13.04 -18.69 18.41
N GLY A 102 -13.60 -17.49 18.60
CA GLY A 102 -14.57 -16.90 17.69
C GLY A 102 -14.04 -16.60 16.28
N SER A 103 -14.94 -16.22 15.38
CA SER A 103 -14.58 -15.79 14.03
C SER A 103 -15.27 -14.46 13.74
N ALA A 104 -14.56 -13.59 13.02
CA ALA A 104 -15.11 -12.33 12.56
C ALA A 104 -16.06 -12.53 11.36
N LEU A 105 -16.82 -11.49 11.04
CA LEU A 105 -17.55 -11.38 9.78
C LEU A 105 -16.83 -10.38 8.88
N ARG A 106 -16.81 -10.67 7.58
CA ARG A 106 -16.25 -9.77 6.55
C ARG A 106 -17.32 -9.45 5.50
N ILE A 107 -17.56 -8.17 5.26
CA ILE A 107 -18.53 -7.68 4.27
C ILE A 107 -17.78 -6.85 3.22
N PRO A 108 -17.89 -7.14 1.92
CA PRO A 108 -17.28 -6.30 0.88
C PRO A 108 -17.97 -4.93 0.81
N LEU A 109 -17.18 -3.86 0.73
CA LEU A 109 -17.65 -2.47 0.57
C LEU A 109 -17.42 -1.98 -0.86
N ALA A 110 -16.21 -2.13 -1.36
CA ALA A 110 -15.79 -1.80 -2.72
C ALA A 110 -14.71 -2.80 -3.18
N GLU A 111 -14.17 -2.60 -4.38
CA GLU A 111 -13.01 -3.36 -4.82
C GLU A 111 -11.84 -3.10 -3.86
N ASN A 112 -11.24 -4.16 -3.33
CA ASN A 112 -10.17 -4.10 -2.33
C ASN A 112 -10.55 -3.38 -1.02
N GLU A 113 -11.84 -3.31 -0.69
CA GLU A 113 -12.31 -2.66 0.53
C GLU A 113 -13.33 -3.52 1.27
N TRP A 114 -13.13 -3.69 2.58
CA TRP A 114 -13.92 -4.59 3.42
C TRP A 114 -14.29 -3.95 4.74
N LEU A 115 -15.45 -4.35 5.26
CA LEU A 115 -15.85 -4.13 6.63
C LEU A 115 -15.66 -5.41 7.43
N TRP A 116 -15.02 -5.30 8.59
CA TRP A 116 -14.82 -6.36 9.54
C TRP A 116 -15.71 -6.13 10.75
N ILE A 117 -16.32 -7.20 11.26
CA ILE A 117 -17.05 -7.19 12.53
C ILE A 117 -16.52 -8.32 13.39
N GLU A 118 -16.03 -7.98 14.58
CA GLU A 118 -15.50 -8.93 15.54
C GLU A 118 -16.08 -8.69 16.93
N HIS A 119 -16.29 -9.76 17.70
CA HIS A 119 -16.75 -9.66 19.08
C HIS A 119 -15.55 -9.64 20.03
N ARG A 120 -15.36 -8.51 20.72
CA ARG A 120 -14.32 -8.30 21.73
C ARG A 120 -14.95 -8.36 23.11
N ALA A 121 -14.53 -9.32 23.94
CA ALA A 121 -15.06 -9.52 25.28
C ALA A 121 -14.01 -9.17 26.34
N ASP A 122 -14.44 -8.81 27.55
CA ASP A 122 -13.55 -8.54 28.69
C ASP A 122 -13.01 -9.86 29.29
N ASP A 123 -12.23 -10.61 28.50
CA ASP A 123 -11.63 -11.89 28.91
C ASP A 123 -10.24 -12.14 28.28
N ASP A 124 -9.45 -12.96 28.97
CA ASP A 124 -8.09 -13.38 28.59
C ASP A 124 -7.17 -12.22 28.12
N PHE A 125 -6.80 -12.19 26.84
CA PHE A 125 -5.95 -11.15 26.24
C PHE A 125 -6.70 -9.84 25.94
N ASP A 126 -8.02 -9.88 25.86
CA ASP A 126 -8.87 -8.71 25.64
C ASP A 126 -9.36 -8.07 26.96
N ALA A 127 -9.00 -8.66 28.12
CA ALA A 127 -9.37 -8.17 29.46
C ALA A 127 -8.80 -6.78 29.85
N ARG A 128 -8.11 -6.11 28.93
CA ARG A 128 -7.53 -4.77 29.10
C ARG A 128 -7.83 -3.85 27.92
N LEU A 129 -8.80 -4.20 27.08
CA LEU A 129 -9.32 -3.30 26.07
C LEU A 129 -10.11 -2.14 26.69
N PRO A 130 -10.31 -1.04 25.94
CA PRO A 130 -11.10 0.10 26.39
C PRO A 130 -12.59 -0.23 26.66
N GLY A 131 -13.12 -1.26 26.00
CA GLY A 131 -14.51 -1.70 26.13
C GLY A 131 -14.75 -3.12 25.61
N SER A 132 -16.01 -3.56 25.64
CA SER A 132 -16.44 -4.87 25.16
C SER A 132 -17.74 -4.77 24.36
N GLY A 133 -17.83 -5.51 23.26
CA GLY A 133 -18.97 -5.51 22.35
C GLY A 133 -18.56 -5.90 20.94
N LEU A 134 -19.33 -5.49 19.94
CA LEU A 134 -18.93 -5.67 18.54
C LEU A 134 -18.06 -4.50 18.09
N LEU A 135 -16.80 -4.79 17.76
CA LEU A 135 -15.90 -3.84 17.13
C LEU A 135 -16.08 -3.92 15.62
N VAL A 136 -16.22 -2.77 14.97
CA VAL A 136 -16.40 -2.65 13.53
C VAL A 136 -15.23 -1.86 12.95
N SER A 137 -14.58 -2.39 11.92
CA SER A 137 -13.47 -1.71 11.26
C SER A 137 -13.54 -1.79 9.74
N ALA A 138 -13.17 -0.70 9.07
CA ALA A 138 -13.09 -0.63 7.62
C ALA A 138 -11.63 -0.75 7.16
N GLN A 139 -11.39 -1.62 6.18
CA GLN A 139 -10.08 -1.90 5.60
C GLN A 139 -10.07 -1.53 4.12
N ASN A 140 -9.03 -0.84 3.66
CA ASN A 140 -8.81 -0.51 2.25
C ASN A 140 -7.39 -0.94 1.81
N LEU A 141 -7.30 -2.04 1.08
CA LEU A 141 -6.01 -2.56 0.59
C LEU A 141 -5.45 -1.76 -0.59
N ALA A 142 -6.20 -0.81 -1.15
CA ALA A 142 -5.70 0.10 -2.19
C ALA A 142 -4.95 1.32 -1.62
N THR A 143 -4.82 1.40 -0.28
CA THR A 143 -4.22 2.53 0.42
C THR A 143 -3.05 2.11 1.29
N GLY A 144 -2.18 3.07 1.60
CA GLY A 144 -0.97 2.82 2.39
C GLY A 144 0.17 2.18 1.60
N ASP A 145 1.35 2.14 2.22
CA ASP A 145 2.54 1.47 1.67
C ASP A 145 2.91 0.28 2.57
N ILE A 146 2.64 -0.91 2.04
CA ILE A 146 2.91 -2.18 2.70
C ILE A 146 4.42 -2.48 2.73
N GLU A 147 5.17 -2.09 1.70
CA GLU A 147 6.61 -2.41 1.59
C GLU A 147 7.42 -1.67 2.66
N ASN A 148 7.02 -0.43 2.96
CA ASN A 148 7.66 0.40 3.96
C ASN A 148 6.95 0.38 5.33
N ASN A 149 5.89 -0.41 5.48
CA ASN A 149 5.15 -0.55 6.75
C ASN A 149 4.57 0.78 7.27
N VAL A 150 4.06 1.62 6.35
CA VAL A 150 3.44 2.92 6.66
C VAL A 150 2.00 2.97 6.15
N VAL A 151 1.24 1.92 6.44
CA VAL A 151 -0.09 1.72 5.86
C VAL A 151 -1.19 2.60 6.45
N ASN A 152 -1.04 2.99 7.72
CA ASN A 152 -1.96 3.87 8.44
C ASN A 152 -1.37 5.27 8.67
N HIS A 153 -0.57 5.76 7.72
CA HIS A 153 0.07 7.06 7.86
C HIS A 153 -0.92 8.24 7.74
N ASP A 154 -1.80 8.23 6.73
CA ASP A 154 -2.78 9.30 6.50
C ASP A 154 -4.17 8.92 7.05
N PRO A 155 -4.74 9.69 8.00
CA PRO A 155 -6.10 9.43 8.49
C PRO A 155 -7.19 9.59 7.42
N ASP A 156 -6.95 10.36 6.34
CA ASP A 156 -7.94 10.50 5.27
C ASP A 156 -7.93 9.31 4.29
N SER A 157 -6.88 8.49 4.33
CA SER A 157 -6.71 7.30 3.48
C SER A 157 -6.10 6.13 4.26
N PRO A 158 -6.78 5.64 5.31
CA PRO A 158 -6.22 4.61 6.18
C PRO A 158 -6.41 3.22 5.59
N TRP A 159 -5.38 2.37 5.73
CA TRP A 159 -5.47 0.96 5.39
C TRP A 159 -6.44 0.20 6.30
N LEU A 160 -6.50 0.55 7.59
CA LEU A 160 -7.50 0.05 8.54
C LEU A 160 -7.88 1.14 9.54
N ARG A 161 -9.19 1.35 9.73
CA ARG A 161 -9.74 2.26 10.75
C ARG A 161 -10.91 1.63 11.48
N ILE A 162 -11.16 2.05 12.70
CA ILE A 162 -12.35 1.68 13.46
C ILE A 162 -13.51 2.60 13.07
N ILE A 163 -14.72 2.03 12.99
CA ILE A 163 -15.97 2.80 12.93
C ILE A 163 -16.52 2.81 14.36
N GLU A 164 -16.31 3.90 15.07
CA GLU A 164 -16.70 4.03 16.48
C GLU A 164 -18.23 4.12 16.61
N ALA A 165 -18.82 3.33 17.50
CA ALA A 165 -20.27 3.20 17.64
C ALA A 165 -20.96 4.48 18.14
N ASP A 166 -20.24 5.35 18.85
CA ASP A 166 -20.70 6.66 19.27
C ASP A 166 -20.52 7.75 18.19
N GLY A 167 -19.82 7.44 17.10
CA GLY A 167 -19.58 8.32 15.95
C GLY A 167 -18.72 9.54 16.27
N GLY A 168 -17.88 9.48 17.32
CA GLY A 168 -17.06 10.62 17.72
C GLY A 168 -15.77 10.78 16.90
N ASP A 169 -15.26 9.73 16.27
CA ASP A 169 -13.99 9.71 15.52
C ASP A 169 -12.78 10.15 16.40
N GLU A 170 -12.77 9.78 17.68
CA GLU A 170 -11.72 10.09 18.68
C GLU A 170 -10.35 9.61 18.23
N LEU A 171 -10.27 8.36 17.75
CA LEU A 171 -9.04 7.78 17.21
C LEU A 171 -8.48 8.58 16.03
N MET A 172 -9.36 9.02 15.12
CA MET A 172 -9.00 9.82 13.94
C MET A 172 -8.56 11.23 14.32
N ARG A 173 -9.16 11.82 15.36
CA ARG A 173 -8.85 13.17 15.85
C ARG A 173 -7.69 13.22 16.84
N ALA A 174 -7.05 12.08 17.13
CA ALA A 174 -6.06 11.93 18.19
C ALA A 174 -6.56 12.41 19.57
N ALA A 175 -7.82 12.16 19.90
CA ALA A 175 -8.40 12.56 21.18
C ALA A 175 -8.12 11.54 22.29
N ASP A 176 -8.26 10.25 21.99
CA ASP A 176 -7.87 9.13 22.85
C ASP A 176 -7.52 7.88 22.02
N LYS A 177 -7.05 6.82 22.68
CA LYS A 177 -6.60 5.58 22.04
C LYS A 177 -7.70 4.51 22.00
N GLY A 178 -8.95 4.92 22.14
CA GLY A 178 -10.12 4.06 22.19
C GLY A 178 -10.85 4.18 23.53
N SER A 179 -12.16 3.91 23.47
CA SER A 179 -13.09 4.09 24.57
C SER A 179 -14.12 2.96 24.65
N GLU A 180 -14.89 2.89 25.74
CA GLU A 180 -16.02 1.95 25.84
C GLU A 180 -17.09 2.22 24.77
N GLY A 181 -17.22 3.49 24.33
CA GLY A 181 -18.19 3.96 23.33
C GLY A 181 -17.90 3.50 21.90
N ASP A 182 -16.70 2.99 21.63
CA ASP A 182 -16.30 2.58 20.27
C ASP A 182 -17.02 1.30 19.82
N THR A 183 -17.46 0.47 20.78
CA THR A 183 -18.03 -0.86 20.50
C THR A 183 -19.55 -0.82 20.43
N PHE A 184 -20.10 -1.46 19.39
CA PHE A 184 -21.54 -1.58 19.20
C PHE A 184 -22.14 -2.56 20.21
N GLN A 185 -23.21 -2.11 20.85
CA GLN A 185 -23.96 -2.79 21.90
C GLN A 185 -25.29 -3.35 21.36
N LEU A 186 -26.03 -4.05 22.24
CA LEU A 186 -27.33 -4.62 21.90
C LEU A 186 -28.29 -3.56 21.36
N ALA A 187 -28.94 -3.86 20.24
CA ALA A 187 -29.87 -3.00 19.50
C ALA A 187 -29.23 -1.80 18.78
N ASP A 188 -27.92 -1.62 18.86
CA ASP A 188 -27.26 -0.62 18.03
C ASP A 188 -27.35 -0.98 16.55
N THR A 189 -27.27 0.04 15.71
CA THR A 189 -27.51 -0.05 14.28
C THR A 189 -26.40 0.68 13.51
N PHE A 190 -25.91 0.06 12.44
CA PHE A 190 -24.93 0.66 11.54
C PHE A 190 -25.16 0.22 10.08
N GLY A 191 -24.53 0.92 9.14
CA GLY A 191 -24.66 0.69 7.70
C GLY A 191 -25.35 1.87 7.02
N ALA A 192 -26.49 1.63 6.37
CA ALA A 192 -27.31 2.68 5.74
C ALA A 192 -28.04 3.55 6.79
N ASN A 193 -28.35 2.97 7.96
CA ASN A 193 -29.02 3.62 9.08
C ASN A 193 -28.17 3.48 10.36
N GLY A 194 -28.42 4.36 11.34
CA GLY A 194 -27.60 4.43 12.54
C GLY A 194 -26.24 5.05 12.25
N VAL A 195 -25.16 4.42 12.71
CA VAL A 195 -23.79 4.83 12.35
C VAL A 195 -23.56 4.54 10.86
N GLN A 196 -23.38 5.59 10.07
CA GLN A 196 -23.28 5.46 8.62
C GLN A 196 -21.96 4.84 8.19
N VAL A 197 -22.02 3.75 7.42
CA VAL A 197 -20.84 3.13 6.82
C VAL A 197 -20.74 3.55 5.37
N ARG A 198 -19.63 4.22 5.04
CA ARG A 198 -19.29 4.61 3.67
C ARG A 198 -17.98 3.97 3.26
N ASP A 199 -17.90 3.66 1.97
CA ASP A 199 -16.66 3.20 1.37
C ASP A 199 -15.71 4.37 1.03
N SER A 200 -14.51 4.06 0.57
CA SER A 200 -13.48 5.03 0.18
C SER A 200 -13.86 5.92 -1.00
N HIS A 201 -14.93 5.56 -1.73
CA HIS A 201 -15.51 6.35 -2.83
C HIS A 201 -16.69 7.22 -2.35
N GLY A 202 -16.95 7.28 -1.04
CA GLY A 202 -17.98 8.09 -0.41
C GLY A 202 -19.41 7.56 -0.53
N ARG A 203 -19.59 6.31 -0.98
CA ARG A 203 -20.90 5.70 -1.18
C ARG A 203 -21.41 5.14 0.14
N LEU A 204 -22.63 5.51 0.53
CA LEU A 204 -23.31 4.86 1.64
C LEU A 204 -23.68 3.42 1.25
N VAL A 205 -23.38 2.47 2.13
CA VAL A 205 -23.81 1.09 1.93
C VAL A 205 -25.34 0.99 1.87
N GLN A 206 -25.85 0.00 1.15
CA GLN A 206 -27.30 -0.18 0.94
C GLN A 206 -27.96 -1.09 1.98
N TRP A 207 -27.17 -1.71 2.86
CA TRP A 207 -27.64 -2.62 3.91
C TRP A 207 -27.64 -1.96 5.28
N THR A 208 -28.45 -2.47 6.20
CA THR A 208 -28.47 -2.07 7.62
C THR A 208 -28.22 -3.29 8.49
N ALA A 209 -27.30 -3.17 9.44
CA ALA A 209 -27.02 -4.15 10.48
C ALA A 209 -27.67 -3.72 11.79
N VAL A 210 -28.39 -4.64 12.44
CA VAL A 210 -28.91 -4.44 13.80
C VAL A 210 -28.30 -5.50 14.72
N VAL A 211 -27.68 -5.06 15.81
CA VAL A 211 -27.04 -5.96 16.77
C VAL A 211 -28.09 -6.64 17.65
N PHE A 212 -27.99 -7.97 17.79
CA PHE A 212 -28.85 -8.74 18.68
C PHE A 212 -28.06 -9.81 19.43
N GLN A 213 -28.64 -10.35 20.50
CA GLN A 213 -28.04 -11.42 21.29
C GLN A 213 -28.68 -12.76 20.93
N ILE A 214 -27.86 -13.80 20.70
CA ILE A 214 -28.35 -15.14 20.34
C ILE A 214 -28.56 -15.98 21.61
N GLN A 215 -27.52 -16.10 22.44
CA GLN A 215 -27.50 -16.80 23.73
C GLN A 215 -26.51 -16.07 24.67
N ASP A 216 -26.37 -16.50 25.93
CA ASP A 216 -25.38 -15.94 26.85
C ASP A 216 -23.99 -15.93 26.16
N GLU A 217 -23.35 -14.76 26.14
CA GLU A 217 -22.03 -14.48 25.52
C GLU A 217 -21.93 -14.53 23.98
N SER A 218 -22.98 -14.88 23.23
CA SER A 218 -22.93 -14.89 21.75
C SER A 218 -23.79 -13.81 21.13
N TRP A 219 -23.17 -13.04 20.23
CA TRP A 219 -23.78 -11.91 19.55
C TRP A 219 -24.14 -12.29 18.11
N GLY A 220 -25.08 -11.55 17.54
CA GLY A 220 -25.50 -11.69 16.15
C GLY A 220 -25.76 -10.32 15.54
N LEU A 221 -25.73 -10.24 14.22
CA LEU A 221 -26.24 -9.10 13.46
C LEU A 221 -27.44 -9.55 12.65
N ASN A 222 -28.42 -8.70 12.50
CA ASN A 222 -29.45 -8.86 11.49
C ASN A 222 -29.14 -7.90 10.36
N LEU A 223 -28.61 -8.45 9.25
CA LEU A 223 -28.26 -7.69 8.05
C LEU A 223 -29.41 -7.72 7.06
N THR A 224 -29.96 -6.54 6.76
CA THR A 224 -31.09 -6.36 5.85
C THR A 224 -30.77 -5.36 4.75
N LYS A 225 -31.31 -5.56 3.55
CA LYS A 225 -31.16 -4.69 2.38
C LYS A 225 -32.50 -4.57 1.63
N PRO A 226 -32.85 -3.40 1.06
CA PRO A 226 -34.09 -3.22 0.31
C PRO A 226 -34.22 -4.12 -0.92
N THR A 227 -33.13 -4.35 -1.64
CA THR A 227 -33.08 -5.20 -2.84
C THR A 227 -31.84 -6.10 -2.80
N CYS A 228 -31.93 -7.32 -3.35
CA CYS A 228 -30.81 -8.27 -3.29
C CYS A 228 -29.74 -7.87 -4.31
N ASP A 229 -30.20 -7.45 -5.49
CA ASP A 229 -29.36 -6.98 -6.58
C ASP A 229 -29.47 -5.46 -6.73
N GLU A 230 -28.36 -4.86 -7.14
CA GLU A 230 -28.28 -3.44 -7.47
C GLU A 230 -28.36 -3.28 -8.98
N GLU A 231 -29.47 -2.71 -9.47
CA GLU A 231 -29.67 -2.47 -10.90
C GLU A 231 -28.74 -1.37 -11.43
N PHE A 232 -28.31 -0.45 -10.58
CA PHE A 232 -27.43 0.65 -10.92
C PHE A 232 -26.36 0.83 -9.85
N GLN A 233 -25.13 1.00 -10.29
CA GLN A 233 -23.98 1.26 -9.44
C GLN A 233 -23.26 2.51 -9.93
N VAL A 234 -22.77 3.27 -8.96
CA VAL A 234 -21.88 4.41 -9.18
C VAL A 234 -20.56 4.14 -8.47
N LEU A 235 -19.47 4.65 -9.02
CA LEU A 235 -18.13 4.55 -8.48
C LEU A 235 -17.43 5.90 -8.71
N PRO A 236 -17.58 6.84 -7.76
CA PRO A 236 -16.76 8.06 -7.72
C PRO A 236 -15.27 7.73 -7.57
N PRO A 237 -14.35 8.71 -7.67
CA PRO A 237 -12.94 8.52 -7.32
C PRO A 237 -12.75 8.18 -5.83
N SER A 238 -11.76 7.33 -5.52
CA SER A 238 -11.40 6.97 -4.13
C SER A 238 -10.60 8.09 -3.46
N GLY A 239 -10.77 8.27 -2.15
CA GLY A 239 -9.96 9.20 -1.34
C GLY A 239 -10.31 10.69 -1.50
N GLY A 240 -11.39 11.01 -2.22
CA GLY A 240 -11.83 12.39 -2.45
C GLY A 240 -11.57 12.91 -3.85
N LEU A 241 -12.09 14.10 -4.13
CA LEU A 241 -12.00 14.76 -5.43
C LEU A 241 -11.01 15.92 -5.39
N ALA A 242 -9.81 15.71 -5.92
CA ALA A 242 -8.81 16.76 -6.09
C ALA A 242 -8.82 17.30 -7.53
N THR A 243 -9.06 18.60 -7.70
CA THR A 243 -9.22 19.24 -9.03
C THR A 243 -8.34 20.48 -9.19
N LEU A 244 -8.15 20.93 -10.43
CA LEU A 244 -7.68 22.27 -10.79
C LEU A 244 -8.88 23.19 -11.07
N PRO A 245 -8.71 24.53 -11.04
CA PRO A 245 -9.79 25.46 -11.32
C PRO A 245 -10.42 25.26 -12.69
N GLY A 246 -11.70 24.87 -12.72
CA GLY A 246 -12.46 24.67 -13.96
C GLY A 246 -12.30 23.30 -14.61
N GLU A 247 -11.54 22.40 -13.98
CA GLU A 247 -11.40 21.01 -14.42
C GLU A 247 -12.72 20.24 -14.20
N SER A 248 -13.08 19.40 -15.16
CA SER A 248 -14.14 18.40 -15.02
C SER A 248 -13.57 17.12 -14.39
N PHE A 249 -14.46 16.22 -13.98
CA PHE A 249 -14.07 14.96 -13.34
C PHE A 249 -15.06 13.86 -13.72
N PHE A 250 -14.67 12.61 -13.47
CA PHE A 250 -15.42 11.44 -13.96
C PHE A 250 -15.87 10.56 -12.83
N PHE A 251 -17.15 10.17 -12.86
CA PHE A 251 -17.67 9.09 -12.02
C PHE A 251 -17.97 7.88 -12.91
N GLY A 252 -17.52 6.70 -12.47
CA GLY A 252 -17.88 5.44 -13.10
C GLY A 252 -19.35 5.13 -12.82
N MET A 253 -20.12 4.77 -13.84
CA MET A 253 -21.51 4.37 -13.71
C MET A 253 -21.81 3.13 -14.55
N LYS A 254 -22.55 2.18 -14.00
CA LYS A 254 -23.05 1.01 -14.75
C LYS A 254 -24.47 0.67 -14.33
N SER A 255 -25.25 0.08 -15.22
CA SER A 255 -26.62 -0.33 -14.92
C SER A 255 -27.05 -1.52 -15.75
N THR A 256 -27.73 -2.49 -15.13
CA THR A 256 -28.29 -3.66 -15.81
C THR A 256 -29.43 -3.26 -16.76
N GLN A 257 -30.14 -2.17 -16.47
CA GLN A 257 -31.18 -1.59 -17.29
C GLN A 257 -30.72 -0.28 -17.93
N GLU A 258 -31.32 0.07 -19.07
CA GLU A 258 -31.02 1.34 -19.73
C GLU A 258 -31.66 2.50 -18.94
N CYS A 259 -30.85 3.42 -18.43
CA CYS A 259 -31.34 4.57 -17.69
C CYS A 259 -30.46 5.82 -17.87
N GLN A 260 -31.05 6.99 -17.64
CA GLN A 260 -30.35 8.28 -17.61
C GLN A 260 -30.08 8.68 -16.15
N PRO A 261 -28.80 8.75 -15.72
CA PRO A 261 -28.47 9.09 -14.35
C PRO A 261 -28.86 10.53 -14.03
N GLN A 262 -29.40 10.73 -12.83
CA GLN A 262 -29.72 12.03 -12.27
C GLN A 262 -28.79 12.29 -11.09
N VAL A 263 -28.16 13.47 -11.08
CA VAL A 263 -27.22 13.87 -10.03
C VAL A 263 -27.80 15.04 -9.28
N SER A 264 -27.99 14.86 -7.97
CA SER A 264 -28.45 15.88 -7.04
C SER A 264 -27.45 15.96 -5.88
N ILE A 265 -26.25 16.44 -6.19
CA ILE A 265 -25.15 16.60 -5.24
C ILE A 265 -24.81 18.08 -5.12
N SER A 266 -24.70 18.54 -3.87
CA SER A 266 -24.35 19.89 -3.50
C SER A 266 -23.09 19.91 -2.64
N SER A 267 -22.30 20.95 -2.81
CA SER A 267 -21.16 21.27 -1.96
C SER A 267 -21.64 22.09 -0.76
N ASN A 268 -20.98 21.94 0.39
CA ASN A 268 -21.20 22.73 1.60
C ASN A 268 -21.08 24.27 1.39
N ASP A 269 -20.45 24.72 0.31
CA ASP A 269 -20.35 26.14 -0.07
C ASP A 269 -21.45 26.61 -1.05
N GLY A 270 -22.48 25.80 -1.27
CA GLY A 270 -23.66 26.13 -2.07
C GLY A 270 -23.49 25.99 -3.57
N ARG A 271 -22.39 25.38 -4.04
CA ARG A 271 -22.23 24.90 -5.43
C ARG A 271 -22.94 23.56 -5.62
N ASN A 272 -23.28 23.26 -6.87
CA ASN A 272 -23.81 21.94 -7.26
C ASN A 272 -22.91 21.35 -8.33
N ILE A 273 -22.92 20.03 -8.44
CA ILE A 273 -22.29 19.33 -9.57
C ILE A 273 -23.38 18.90 -10.56
N ALA A 274 -23.04 18.88 -11.84
CA ALA A 274 -23.94 18.45 -12.90
C ALA A 274 -23.18 17.58 -13.91
N ILE A 275 -23.90 16.65 -14.52
CA ILE A 275 -23.40 15.89 -15.67
C ILE A 275 -23.29 16.87 -16.85
N ILE A 276 -22.14 16.87 -17.54
CA ILE A 276 -21.90 17.79 -18.66
C ILE A 276 -22.80 17.44 -19.86
N ASP A 277 -22.90 16.16 -20.20
CA ASP A 277 -23.85 15.67 -21.20
C ASP A 277 -25.06 15.01 -20.51
N SER A 278 -26.12 15.79 -20.29
CA SER A 278 -27.37 15.30 -19.67
C SER A 278 -28.11 14.26 -20.51
N THR A 279 -27.71 14.01 -21.76
CA THR A 279 -28.27 12.95 -22.60
C THR A 279 -27.55 11.62 -22.43
N THR A 280 -26.51 11.57 -21.58
CA THR A 280 -25.77 10.36 -21.26
C THR A 280 -26.71 9.27 -20.75
N VAL A 281 -26.73 8.15 -21.48
CA VAL A 281 -27.41 6.91 -21.06
C VAL A 281 -26.36 5.91 -20.57
N VAL A 282 -26.69 5.17 -19.53
CA VAL A 282 -25.88 4.07 -18.97
C VAL A 282 -26.63 2.75 -19.16
N LYS A 283 -25.93 1.71 -19.61
CA LYS A 283 -26.46 0.36 -19.83
C LYS A 283 -25.33 -0.66 -19.91
N GLY A 284 -25.56 -1.84 -19.34
CA GLY A 284 -24.64 -2.97 -19.32
C GLY A 284 -23.75 -3.00 -18.07
N GLU A 285 -22.95 -4.06 -17.98
CA GLU A 285 -22.08 -4.37 -16.83
C GLU A 285 -20.75 -3.61 -16.83
N THR A 286 -20.43 -2.89 -17.92
CA THR A 286 -19.18 -2.14 -18.05
C THR A 286 -19.31 -0.76 -17.45
N TRP A 287 -18.34 -0.37 -16.63
CA TRP A 287 -18.24 1.00 -16.11
C TRP A 287 -18.09 2.01 -17.25
N LYS A 288 -19.08 2.90 -17.37
CA LYS A 288 -19.02 4.07 -18.25
C LYS A 288 -18.56 5.27 -17.43
N GLN A 289 -17.51 5.94 -17.88
CA GLN A 289 -17.04 7.19 -17.30
C GLN A 289 -18.00 8.31 -17.70
N VAL A 290 -18.70 8.88 -16.72
CA VAL A 290 -19.63 10.00 -16.90
C VAL A 290 -18.94 11.26 -16.41
N GLU A 291 -18.84 12.26 -17.27
CA GLU A 291 -18.17 13.53 -16.98
C GLU A 291 -19.11 14.49 -16.23
N LEU A 292 -18.61 15.05 -15.13
CA LEU A 292 -19.29 16.01 -14.28
C LEU A 292 -18.42 17.25 -14.08
N SER A 293 -19.08 18.36 -13.77
CA SER A 293 -18.40 19.59 -13.39
C SER A 293 -19.20 20.37 -12.36
N PHE A 294 -18.52 21.26 -11.64
CA PHE A 294 -19.19 22.25 -10.80
C PHE A 294 -19.99 23.22 -11.69
N ASN A 295 -21.19 23.57 -11.24
CA ASN A 295 -22.05 24.56 -11.91
C ASN A 295 -21.45 25.98 -11.92
N ARG A 296 -20.46 26.24 -11.06
CA ARG A 296 -19.67 27.47 -10.99
C ARG A 296 -18.22 27.11 -10.76
N GLN A 297 -17.31 27.83 -11.42
CA GLN A 297 -15.88 27.62 -11.26
C GLN A 297 -15.44 27.78 -9.81
N VAL A 298 -14.54 26.89 -9.40
CA VAL A 298 -13.95 26.86 -8.07
C VAL A 298 -12.60 27.56 -8.11
N SER A 299 -12.37 28.52 -7.21
CA SER A 299 -11.04 29.09 -7.04
C SER A 299 -10.12 28.07 -6.37
N ALA A 300 -8.84 28.04 -6.75
CA ALA A 300 -7.83 27.25 -6.06
C ALA A 300 -7.72 27.63 -4.56
N GLY A 301 -7.23 26.69 -3.75
CA GLY A 301 -7.13 26.82 -2.29
C GLY A 301 -8.48 26.69 -1.58
N LYS A 302 -9.44 25.98 -2.18
CA LYS A 302 -10.75 25.71 -1.59
C LYS A 302 -10.95 24.22 -1.42
N PHE A 303 -11.67 23.86 -0.37
CA PHE A 303 -12.05 22.48 -0.06
C PHE A 303 -13.46 22.47 0.53
N GLY A 304 -14.06 21.29 0.59
CA GLY A 304 -15.38 21.10 1.16
C GLY A 304 -15.85 19.66 1.06
N LEU A 305 -17.15 19.48 1.27
CA LEU A 305 -17.81 18.17 1.20
C LEU A 305 -18.92 18.23 0.15
N LEU A 306 -18.88 17.30 -0.80
CA LEU A 306 -19.98 17.04 -1.71
C LEU A 306 -20.92 16.04 -1.05
N THR A 307 -22.18 16.41 -0.86
CA THR A 307 -23.21 15.53 -0.31
C THR A 307 -24.44 15.54 -1.20
N GLY A 308 -25.07 14.37 -1.39
CA GLY A 308 -26.36 14.25 -2.04
C GLY A 308 -26.56 12.88 -2.68
N PHE A 309 -27.32 12.84 -3.77
CA PHE A 309 -27.78 11.58 -4.34
C PHE A 309 -27.45 11.45 -5.83
N ILE A 310 -27.14 10.22 -6.23
CA ILE A 310 -27.08 9.82 -7.65
C ILE A 310 -28.09 8.69 -7.85
N SER A 311 -29.03 8.90 -8.76
CA SER A 311 -30.11 7.94 -9.01
C SER A 311 -30.20 7.58 -10.48
N CYS A 312 -30.50 6.32 -10.78
CA CYS A 312 -30.81 5.84 -12.12
C CYS A 312 -31.83 4.71 -12.01
N GLY A 313 -32.95 4.82 -12.72
CA GLY A 313 -34.07 3.88 -12.55
C GLY A 313 -34.62 3.94 -11.12
N ASN A 314 -34.68 2.78 -10.46
CA ASN A 314 -35.21 2.63 -9.09
C ASN A 314 -34.12 2.64 -8.01
N THR A 315 -32.84 2.69 -8.38
CA THR A 315 -31.73 2.65 -7.43
C THR A 315 -31.20 4.06 -7.18
N THR A 316 -30.96 4.38 -5.91
CA THR A 316 -30.38 5.66 -5.49
C THR A 316 -29.20 5.41 -4.57
N TRP A 317 -28.09 6.10 -4.84
CA TRP A 317 -26.90 6.11 -4.01
C TRP A 317 -26.79 7.43 -3.28
N ASP A 318 -26.61 7.36 -1.96
CA ASP A 318 -26.21 8.49 -1.15
C ASP A 318 -24.68 8.62 -1.21
N ILE A 319 -24.21 9.80 -1.60
CA ILE A 319 -22.81 10.12 -1.86
C ILE A 319 -22.38 11.24 -0.92
N ALA A 320 -21.27 11.02 -0.21
CA ALA A 320 -20.57 12.02 0.58
C ALA A 320 -19.07 11.92 0.31
N ILE A 321 -18.49 12.90 -0.39
CA ILE A 321 -17.09 12.86 -0.84
C ILE A 321 -16.40 14.20 -0.53
N PRO A 322 -15.24 14.20 0.13
CA PRO A 322 -14.46 15.42 0.31
C PRO A 322 -13.92 15.88 -1.05
N TRP A 323 -13.89 17.19 -1.28
CA TRP A 323 -13.32 17.75 -2.50
C TRP A 323 -12.38 18.89 -2.17
N SER A 324 -11.38 19.08 -3.02
CA SER A 324 -10.39 20.15 -2.96
C SER A 324 -10.03 20.64 -4.36
N THR A 325 -9.68 21.93 -4.45
CA THR A 325 -9.17 22.54 -5.68
C THR A 325 -7.81 23.17 -5.40
N HIS A 326 -6.80 22.71 -6.13
CA HIS A 326 -5.40 23.06 -5.91
C HIS A 326 -4.90 24.05 -6.98
N PHE A 327 -3.83 24.79 -6.68
CA PHE A 327 -3.24 25.76 -7.61
C PHE A 327 -2.52 25.09 -8.78
N ASN A 328 -1.83 24.00 -8.48
CA ASN A 328 -1.19 23.11 -9.43
C ASN A 328 -1.17 21.69 -8.85
N ARG A 329 -0.75 20.72 -9.64
CA ARG A 329 -0.47 19.35 -9.20
C ARG A 329 0.87 18.89 -9.77
N VAL A 330 1.66 18.22 -8.95
CA VAL A 330 2.90 17.56 -9.40
C VAL A 330 2.54 16.17 -9.92
N LEU A 331 3.03 15.82 -11.10
CA LEU A 331 2.88 14.50 -11.68
C LEU A 331 4.00 13.56 -11.17
N PRO A 332 3.70 12.26 -10.96
CA PRO A 332 4.71 11.29 -10.58
C PRO A 332 5.84 11.24 -11.61
N SER A 333 7.08 11.32 -11.13
CA SER A 333 8.28 11.22 -11.97
C SER A 333 9.40 10.50 -11.22
N LEU A 334 10.40 10.02 -11.96
CA LEU A 334 11.58 9.35 -11.41
C LEU A 334 12.84 10.14 -11.77
N THR A 335 13.57 10.60 -10.75
CA THR A 335 14.88 11.23 -10.92
C THR A 335 15.99 10.26 -10.54
N GLN A 336 16.86 9.96 -11.51
CA GLN A 336 18.06 9.16 -11.27
C GLN A 336 19.30 10.05 -11.29
N ALA A 337 20.14 9.92 -10.27
CA ALA A 337 21.34 10.74 -10.15
C ALA A 337 22.49 10.00 -9.47
N ASP A 338 23.70 10.50 -9.69
CA ASP A 338 24.92 9.99 -9.07
C ASP A 338 25.42 10.97 -8.00
N ALA A 339 25.84 10.45 -6.85
CA ALA A 339 26.39 11.23 -5.75
C ALA A 339 27.79 10.77 -5.39
N SER A 340 28.69 11.71 -5.08
CA SER A 340 30.03 11.35 -4.60
C SER A 340 29.92 10.66 -3.24
N THR A 341 30.64 9.55 -3.05
CA THR A 341 30.76 8.84 -1.77
C THR A 341 31.63 9.57 -0.75
N SER A 342 32.30 10.65 -1.16
CA SER A 342 33.28 11.37 -0.33
C SER A 342 32.97 12.85 -0.13
N LYS A 343 32.06 13.43 -0.91
CA LYS A 343 31.73 14.86 -0.89
C LYS A 343 30.24 15.06 -1.00
N SER A 344 29.75 16.16 -0.42
CA SER A 344 28.38 16.59 -0.63
C SER A 344 28.11 16.84 -2.12
N THR A 345 26.95 16.40 -2.60
CA THR A 345 26.52 16.52 -3.99
C THR A 345 25.10 17.05 -4.03
N ASP A 346 24.88 18.12 -4.80
CA ASP A 346 23.54 18.67 -5.03
C ASP A 346 22.94 18.05 -6.29
N ILE A 347 21.71 17.54 -6.17
CA ILE A 347 20.93 16.92 -7.23
C ILE A 347 19.72 17.80 -7.51
N SER A 348 19.51 18.18 -8.77
CA SER A 348 18.33 18.94 -9.20
C SER A 348 17.25 17.98 -9.67
N ILE A 349 16.10 18.02 -9.02
CA ILE A 349 14.89 17.26 -9.35
C ILE A 349 13.97 18.18 -10.14
N GLU A 350 13.77 17.90 -11.43
CA GLU A 350 12.82 18.65 -12.26
C GLU A 350 11.39 18.17 -11.99
N LEU A 351 10.47 19.10 -11.73
CA LEU A 351 9.07 18.78 -11.45
C LEU A 351 8.23 18.91 -12.71
N ASP A 352 7.46 17.87 -13.01
CA ASP A 352 6.39 17.93 -14.01
C ASP A 352 5.11 18.40 -13.33
N ILE A 353 4.59 19.56 -13.72
CA ILE A 353 3.53 20.27 -13.01
C ILE A 353 2.42 20.65 -13.98
N GLU A 354 1.19 20.26 -13.64
CA GLU A 354 -0.02 20.75 -14.32
C GLU A 354 -0.68 21.87 -13.52
N GLY A 355 -1.11 22.93 -14.23
CA GLY A 355 -1.73 24.12 -13.65
C GLY A 355 -0.80 25.33 -13.64
N ASP A 356 -1.38 26.51 -13.77
CA ASP A 356 -0.67 27.79 -13.91
C ASP A 356 -0.47 28.53 -12.57
N GLY A 357 -1.08 28.03 -11.50
CA GLY A 357 -0.96 28.61 -10.18
C GLY A 357 0.38 28.29 -9.51
N SER A 358 0.88 29.23 -8.72
CA SER A 358 1.99 28.99 -7.78
C SER A 358 1.46 28.67 -6.39
N ARG A 359 2.08 27.72 -5.68
CA ARG A 359 1.79 27.47 -4.25
C ARG A 359 3.05 27.22 -3.45
N THR A 360 2.96 27.46 -2.15
CA THR A 360 3.99 27.06 -1.19
C THR A 360 3.69 25.63 -0.75
N VAL A 361 4.72 24.79 -0.74
CA VAL A 361 4.63 23.38 -0.33
C VAL A 361 5.70 23.10 0.72
N GLU A 362 5.42 22.09 1.52
CA GLU A 362 6.38 21.47 2.41
C GLU A 362 6.99 20.24 1.74
N LEU A 363 8.29 20.05 1.94
CA LEU A 363 9.07 19.01 1.26
C LEU A 363 9.69 18.08 2.29
N PHE A 364 9.55 16.78 2.06
CA PHE A 364 10.11 15.74 2.90
C PHE A 364 10.79 14.66 2.07
N ILE A 365 11.69 13.90 2.70
CA ILE A 365 12.37 12.76 2.08
C ILE A 365 12.02 11.52 2.88
N GLU A 366 11.48 10.51 2.21
CA GLU A 366 11.20 9.20 2.79
C GLU A 366 12.11 8.11 2.22
N GLY A 367 12.13 6.97 2.91
CA GLY A 367 12.91 5.80 2.54
C GLY A 367 14.41 5.88 2.90
N PRO A 368 15.23 4.90 2.47
CA PRO A 368 16.65 4.84 2.79
C PRO A 368 17.46 6.10 2.46
N LEU A 369 17.01 6.88 1.46
CA LEU A 369 17.64 8.14 1.04
C LEU A 369 17.65 9.21 2.13
N SER A 370 16.64 9.25 3.01
CA SER A 370 16.55 10.23 4.11
C SER A 370 17.74 10.18 5.09
N ARG A 371 18.47 9.05 5.11
CA ARG A 371 19.66 8.85 5.95
C ARG A 371 20.92 9.54 5.42
N VAL A 372 20.94 9.88 4.13
CA VAL A 372 22.12 10.40 3.42
C VAL A 372 21.82 11.65 2.61
N ALA A 373 20.59 12.17 2.66
CA ALA A 373 20.17 13.34 1.91
C ALA A 373 19.33 14.28 2.76
N THR A 374 19.38 15.56 2.41
CA THR A 374 18.60 16.63 3.03
C THR A 374 17.96 17.49 1.94
N ILE A 375 16.82 18.08 2.27
CA ILE A 375 16.03 18.93 1.37
C ILE A 375 15.61 20.20 2.12
N GLN A 376 15.43 21.29 1.39
CA GLN A 376 14.84 22.49 1.98
C GLN A 376 13.34 22.21 2.25
N GLN A 377 12.94 22.23 3.53
CA GLN A 377 11.59 21.85 3.97
C GLN A 377 10.44 22.69 3.40
N SER A 378 10.71 23.85 2.80
CA SER A 378 9.68 24.69 2.19
C SER A 378 10.16 25.28 0.87
N ALA A 379 9.31 25.18 -0.15
CA ALA A 379 9.56 25.72 -1.48
C ALA A 379 8.27 26.31 -2.08
N VAL A 380 8.45 27.24 -3.03
CA VAL A 380 7.36 27.71 -3.88
C VAL A 380 7.49 27.01 -5.23
N ILE A 381 6.44 26.27 -5.62
CA ILE A 381 6.41 25.52 -6.87
C ILE A 381 5.41 26.13 -7.86
N MET A 382 5.82 26.15 -9.13
CA MET A 382 5.07 26.54 -10.32
C MET A 382 5.63 25.80 -11.53
N GLU A 383 4.95 25.86 -12.67
CA GLU A 383 5.41 25.23 -13.92
C GLU A 383 6.90 25.48 -14.20
N GLY A 384 7.67 24.41 -14.44
CA GLY A 384 9.11 24.46 -14.68
C GLY A 384 10.00 24.62 -13.44
N SER A 385 9.45 24.51 -12.23
CA SER A 385 10.24 24.53 -11.00
C SER A 385 11.09 23.26 -10.85
N SER A 386 12.23 23.40 -10.18
CA SER A 386 13.04 22.27 -9.73
C SER A 386 13.33 22.37 -8.24
N ILE A 387 13.51 21.22 -7.60
CA ILE A 387 13.89 21.09 -6.20
C ILE A 387 15.35 20.65 -6.13
N THR A 388 16.10 21.19 -5.18
CA THR A 388 17.49 20.77 -4.94
C THR A 388 17.55 19.83 -3.74
N LEU A 389 18.10 18.64 -3.95
CA LEU A 389 18.37 17.63 -2.94
C LEU A 389 19.89 17.59 -2.67
N THR A 390 20.30 17.80 -1.42
CA THR A 390 21.71 17.77 -1.03
C THR A 390 22.05 16.42 -0.40
N VAL A 391 22.87 15.62 -1.07
CA VAL A 391 23.31 14.30 -0.60
C VAL A 391 24.63 14.45 0.18
N GLU A 392 24.59 14.11 1.46
CA GLU A 392 25.74 14.07 2.36
C GLU A 392 26.06 12.62 2.75
N PRO A 393 27.13 12.03 2.17
CA PRO A 393 27.42 10.60 2.35
C PRO A 393 27.61 10.17 3.80
N ASN A 394 28.22 11.01 4.64
CA ASN A 394 28.50 10.77 6.06
C ASN A 394 29.07 9.36 6.39
N GLY A 395 29.80 8.76 5.44
CA GLY A 395 30.35 7.40 5.54
C GLY A 395 29.33 6.26 5.38
N LEU A 396 28.07 6.58 5.10
CA LEU A 396 26.98 5.63 4.86
C LEU A 396 26.86 5.25 3.38
N LEU A 397 27.28 6.12 2.46
CA LEU A 397 27.26 5.86 1.02
C LEU A 397 28.58 5.23 0.55
N VAL A 398 28.53 4.03 -0.04
CA VAL A 398 29.70 3.35 -0.61
C VAL A 398 29.63 3.23 -2.14
N PRO A 399 30.76 3.10 -2.86
CA PRO A 399 30.74 2.99 -4.31
C PRO A 399 29.87 1.83 -4.82
N GLY A 400 28.94 2.14 -5.72
CA GLY A 400 27.99 1.19 -6.29
C GLY A 400 26.78 0.89 -5.42
N MET A 401 26.63 1.55 -4.25
CA MET A 401 25.43 1.50 -3.43
C MET A 401 24.30 2.30 -4.10
N LEU A 402 23.09 1.74 -4.05
CA LEU A 402 21.87 2.40 -4.50
C LEU A 402 21.08 2.83 -3.26
N ALA A 403 20.82 4.12 -3.13
CA ALA A 403 19.92 4.69 -2.14
C ALA A 403 18.65 5.15 -2.86
N ARG A 404 17.53 4.46 -2.62
CA ARG A 404 16.22 4.85 -3.13
C ARG A 404 15.48 5.63 -2.05
N GLY A 405 14.65 6.56 -2.47
CA GLY A 405 13.71 7.25 -1.61
C GLY A 405 12.73 8.05 -2.44
N GLU A 406 11.83 8.72 -1.76
CA GLU A 406 10.79 9.53 -2.36
C GLU A 406 10.88 10.93 -1.79
N VAL A 407 10.64 11.94 -2.64
CA VAL A 407 10.40 13.30 -2.18
C VAL A 407 8.90 13.50 -2.11
N LEU A 408 8.41 13.69 -0.89
CA LEU A 408 7.01 14.02 -0.65
C LEU A 408 6.82 15.53 -0.71
N ILE A 409 5.78 15.93 -1.44
CA ILE A 409 5.40 17.32 -1.68
C ILE A 409 4.01 17.49 -1.07
N VAL A 410 3.93 18.21 0.04
CA VAL A 410 2.70 18.39 0.81
C VAL A 410 2.22 19.82 0.69
N ASP A 411 0.95 20.01 0.36
CA ASP A 411 0.36 21.33 0.26
C ASP A 411 -0.40 21.77 1.51
N ASP A 412 -0.91 23.00 1.48
CA ASP A 412 -1.66 23.62 2.58
C ASP A 412 -3.00 22.95 2.88
N LEU A 413 -3.52 22.14 1.95
CA LEU A 413 -4.72 21.32 2.12
C LEU A 413 -4.39 19.89 2.56
N GLY A 414 -3.11 19.59 2.79
CA GLY A 414 -2.63 18.28 3.21
C GLY A 414 -2.60 17.23 2.10
N LYS A 415 -2.68 17.64 0.83
CA LYS A 415 -2.51 16.72 -0.31
C LYS A 415 -1.04 16.36 -0.43
N VAL A 416 -0.74 15.07 -0.48
CA VAL A 416 0.60 14.53 -0.65
C VAL A 416 0.80 14.09 -2.10
N GLU A 417 1.85 14.62 -2.74
CA GLU A 417 2.30 14.23 -4.08
C GLU A 417 3.73 13.68 -3.98
N ARG A 418 4.10 12.73 -4.86
CA ARG A 418 5.34 11.95 -4.73
C ARG A 418 6.20 12.03 -5.99
N VAL A 419 7.51 12.13 -5.78
CA VAL A 419 8.52 12.03 -6.83
C VAL A 419 9.59 11.04 -6.39
N ASP A 420 9.84 10.01 -7.20
CA ASP A 420 10.82 8.97 -6.89
C ASP A 420 12.24 9.47 -7.15
N VAL A 421 13.16 9.15 -6.26
CA VAL A 421 14.56 9.53 -6.38
C VAL A 421 15.47 8.33 -6.14
N GLU A 422 16.33 8.05 -7.12
CA GLU A 422 17.34 7.00 -7.04
C GLU A 422 18.75 7.59 -7.13
N VAL A 423 19.48 7.51 -6.01
CA VAL A 423 20.86 8.01 -5.90
C VAL A 423 21.84 6.85 -5.90
N THR A 424 22.82 6.89 -6.80
CA THR A 424 23.93 5.92 -6.83
C THR A 424 25.22 6.53 -6.31
N GLY A 425 25.85 5.85 -5.35
CA GLY A 425 27.14 6.28 -4.79
C GLY A 425 28.30 6.00 -5.73
N GLU A 426 29.11 7.02 -6.02
CA GLU A 426 30.30 6.92 -6.85
C GLU A 426 31.59 7.33 -6.13
N GLY A 427 32.70 6.64 -6.43
CA GLY A 427 34.04 7.05 -5.99
C GLY A 427 34.55 8.31 -6.71
N ILE A 428 34.12 8.51 -7.96
CA ILE A 428 34.48 9.65 -8.83
C ILE A 428 33.22 9.98 -9.64
N ALA A 429 32.69 11.21 -9.53
CA ALA A 429 31.45 11.57 -10.21
C ALA A 429 31.53 11.38 -11.75
N GLY A 430 30.51 10.73 -12.34
CA GLY A 430 30.38 10.56 -13.79
C GLY A 430 31.04 9.30 -14.37
N THR A 431 31.40 8.32 -13.53
CA THR A 431 31.92 7.01 -13.96
C THR A 431 30.85 5.91 -14.00
N ALA A 432 29.67 6.14 -13.41
CA ALA A 432 28.58 5.18 -13.35
C ALA A 432 27.98 4.85 -14.71
N ASP A 433 27.94 5.76 -15.68
CA ASP A 433 27.31 5.48 -16.98
C ASP A 433 27.99 4.31 -17.71
N VAL A 434 29.32 4.23 -17.60
CA VAL A 434 30.12 3.12 -18.11
C VAL A 434 29.88 1.85 -17.30
N ILE A 435 29.86 1.92 -15.96
CA ILE A 435 29.73 0.76 -15.08
C ILE A 435 28.29 0.20 -15.07
N ARG A 436 27.26 1.05 -15.14
CA ARG A 436 25.83 0.69 -15.29
C ARG A 436 25.60 -0.03 -16.61
N THR A 437 26.16 0.47 -17.70
CA THR A 437 26.11 -0.21 -19.01
C THR A 437 26.68 -1.64 -18.91
N PHE A 438 27.70 -1.89 -18.08
CA PHE A 438 28.23 -3.25 -17.88
C PHE A 438 27.53 -4.07 -16.79
N ARG A 439 26.67 -3.48 -15.94
CA ARG A 439 25.89 -4.18 -14.91
C ARG A 439 24.48 -4.58 -15.37
N ASP A 440 23.94 -3.95 -16.41
CA ASP A 440 22.66 -4.36 -17.00
C ASP A 440 22.77 -5.79 -17.60
N PRO A 441 21.92 -6.76 -17.17
CA PRO A 441 21.94 -8.13 -17.67
C PRO A 441 21.92 -8.23 -19.20
N ALA A 442 21.20 -7.35 -19.88
CA ALA A 442 21.11 -7.36 -21.35
C ALA A 442 22.46 -7.01 -21.99
N SER A 443 23.10 -5.95 -21.50
CA SER A 443 24.41 -5.48 -21.97
C SER A 443 25.53 -6.46 -21.61
N LEU A 444 25.48 -7.07 -20.42
CA LEU A 444 26.43 -8.08 -19.97
C LEU A 444 26.38 -9.32 -20.86
N THR A 445 25.16 -9.77 -21.21
CA THR A 445 24.95 -10.88 -22.15
C THR A 445 25.52 -10.55 -23.54
N LEU A 446 25.25 -9.35 -24.05
CA LEU A 446 25.77 -8.90 -25.34
C LEU A 446 27.30 -8.83 -25.37
N THR A 447 27.91 -8.36 -24.29
CA THR A 447 29.37 -8.28 -24.12
C THR A 447 30.00 -9.67 -24.10
N VAL A 448 29.40 -10.62 -23.37
CA VAL A 448 29.85 -12.03 -23.35
C VAL A 448 29.72 -12.66 -24.73
N CYS A 449 28.61 -12.44 -25.44
CA CYS A 449 28.43 -12.95 -26.81
C CYS A 449 29.48 -12.38 -27.77
N LEU A 450 29.82 -11.10 -27.67
CA LEU A 450 30.87 -10.46 -28.47
C LEU A 450 32.25 -11.07 -28.19
N LEU A 451 32.59 -11.28 -26.91
CA LEU A 451 33.85 -11.90 -26.52
C LEU A 451 33.95 -13.36 -26.99
N LEU A 452 32.85 -14.11 -26.93
CA LEU A 452 32.78 -15.47 -27.47
C LEU A 452 32.94 -15.48 -29.00
N ALA A 453 32.31 -14.56 -29.72
CA ALA A 453 32.49 -14.43 -31.16
C ALA A 453 33.94 -14.08 -31.54
N LEU A 454 34.56 -13.16 -30.79
CA LEU A 454 35.97 -12.79 -30.97
C LEU A 454 36.91 -13.97 -30.70
N TRP A 455 36.63 -14.75 -29.66
CA TRP A 455 37.39 -15.96 -29.35
C TRP A 455 37.30 -17.00 -30.47
N VAL A 456 36.11 -17.23 -31.03
CA VAL A 456 35.93 -18.12 -32.18
C VAL A 456 36.69 -17.62 -33.41
N VAL A 457 36.64 -16.33 -33.71
CA VAL A 457 37.34 -15.75 -34.86
C VAL A 457 38.87 -15.86 -34.72
N LEU A 458 39.40 -15.61 -33.53
CA LEU A 458 40.84 -15.71 -33.25
C LEU A 458 41.33 -17.15 -33.10
N GLY A 459 40.45 -18.10 -32.76
CA GLY A 459 40.78 -19.52 -32.56
C GLY A 459 40.80 -20.38 -33.83
N ILE A 460 40.41 -19.84 -35.00
CA ILE A 460 40.47 -20.57 -36.27
C ILE A 460 41.89 -20.49 -36.85
N GLU A 461 42.78 -21.38 -36.43
CA GLU A 461 43.99 -21.68 -37.18
C GLU A 461 43.63 -22.46 -38.46
N LYS A 462 43.89 -21.87 -39.63
CA LYS A 462 43.80 -22.58 -40.91
C LYS A 462 44.87 -23.67 -40.98
N LYS A 463 44.49 -24.92 -40.68
CA LYS A 463 45.34 -26.09 -41.01
C LYS A 463 45.54 -26.17 -42.53
N GLN A 464 46.71 -25.79 -43.01
CA GLN A 464 47.15 -26.07 -44.38
C GLN A 464 47.35 -27.58 -44.55
N LYS A 465 46.66 -28.17 -45.53
CA LYS A 465 46.85 -29.57 -45.93
C LYS A 465 48.21 -29.72 -46.60
N ILE A 466 49.12 -30.45 -45.96
CA ILE A 466 50.38 -30.92 -46.57
C ILE A 466 50.07 -32.22 -47.32
N ILE A 467 50.37 -32.26 -48.63
CA ILE A 467 50.25 -33.44 -49.50
C ILE A 467 51.52 -34.28 -49.30
N PRO A 468 51.45 -35.57 -48.93
CA PRO A 468 52.64 -36.39 -48.72
C PRO A 468 53.19 -36.94 -50.05
N SER A 469 54.48 -36.74 -50.29
CA SER A 469 55.26 -37.41 -51.33
C SER A 469 55.56 -38.87 -50.96
N GLN A 470 55.48 -39.76 -51.94
CA GLN A 470 55.73 -41.21 -51.84
C GLN A 470 57.19 -41.58 -51.48
N PRO A 471 57.42 -42.83 -51.00
CA PRO A 471 58.51 -43.19 -50.10
C PRO A 471 59.78 -43.68 -50.82
N VAL A 472 60.93 -43.52 -50.17
CA VAL A 472 62.15 -44.30 -50.43
C VAL A 472 62.53 -45.06 -49.17
N ALA A 473 63.02 -46.28 -49.36
CA ALA A 473 62.93 -47.38 -48.44
C ALA A 473 64.28 -47.87 -47.88
N VAL A 474 64.18 -48.59 -46.76
CA VAL A 474 65.03 -49.68 -46.21
C VAL A 474 66.43 -49.37 -45.65
N SER A 475 66.64 -49.68 -44.37
CA SER A 475 67.42 -50.83 -43.83
C SER A 475 67.66 -50.60 -42.33
N SER A 476 67.71 -51.55 -41.41
CA SER A 476 67.49 -53.00 -41.33
C SER A 476 67.25 -53.28 -39.83
N VAL A 477 66.61 -54.40 -39.55
CA VAL A 477 66.34 -54.94 -38.21
C VAL A 477 67.62 -55.53 -37.66
N ASP A 478 68.16 -55.00 -36.56
CA ASP A 478 69.04 -55.72 -35.61
C ASP A 478 69.25 -54.84 -34.37
N ASP A 479 68.42 -55.06 -33.35
CA ASP A 479 68.79 -54.95 -31.92
C ASP A 479 67.56 -55.33 -31.06
N PHE A 480 67.13 -56.58 -31.23
CA PHE A 480 66.33 -57.30 -30.24
C PHE A 480 67.29 -58.29 -29.57
N ILE A 481 67.72 -58.01 -28.34
CA ILE A 481 67.95 -58.99 -27.25
C ILE A 481 68.16 -58.22 -25.92
N ASN A 482 67.20 -58.43 -25.01
CA ASN A 482 67.09 -58.14 -23.58
C ASN A 482 68.36 -58.36 -22.70
N PRO A 483 68.33 -58.08 -21.36
CA PRO A 483 67.54 -57.12 -20.55
C PRO A 483 68.41 -56.38 -19.48
N THR A 484 67.77 -55.56 -18.64
CA THR A 484 68.16 -55.09 -17.27
C THR A 484 68.49 -53.60 -17.05
N ASN A 485 67.89 -53.09 -15.97
CA ASN A 485 67.98 -51.77 -15.31
C ASN A 485 67.18 -50.65 -16.02
N ALA A 486 66.16 -50.00 -15.43
CA ALA A 486 65.90 -49.74 -14.02
C ALA A 486 64.39 -49.65 -13.74
N LEU A 487 63.97 -50.33 -12.67
CA LEU A 487 62.70 -50.13 -11.96
C LEU A 487 62.90 -49.07 -10.85
N PHE A 488 61.78 -48.49 -10.41
CA PHE A 488 61.57 -47.56 -9.28
C PHE A 488 61.71 -46.05 -9.58
N SER A 489 60.59 -45.37 -9.79
CA SER A 489 59.74 -44.90 -8.69
C SER A 489 58.45 -44.29 -9.26
N ALA A 490 57.31 -44.75 -8.73
CA ALA A 490 56.03 -44.11 -8.86
C ALA A 490 55.61 -43.66 -7.47
N SER A 491 55.11 -42.44 -7.34
CA SER A 491 54.21 -42.04 -6.27
C SER A 491 53.23 -41.02 -6.84
N GLN A 492 51.99 -41.49 -7.04
CA GLN A 492 50.79 -40.67 -7.06
C GLN A 492 50.59 -40.10 -5.65
N GLU A 493 50.26 -38.82 -5.54
CA GLU A 493 49.43 -38.34 -4.44
C GLU A 493 48.34 -37.39 -4.95
N ASP A 494 47.22 -37.54 -4.27
CA ASP A 494 45.82 -37.24 -4.59
C ASP A 494 45.45 -35.79 -4.17
N PRO A 495 44.34 -35.23 -4.69
CA PRO A 495 43.93 -33.86 -4.46
C PRO A 495 43.05 -33.72 -3.19
N PHE A 496 43.04 -32.51 -2.61
CA PHE A 496 42.14 -32.01 -1.55
C PHE A 496 42.36 -32.48 -0.09
N ASN A 497 43.11 -31.70 0.70
CA ASN A 497 42.69 -31.09 2.00
C ASN A 497 43.80 -30.13 2.50
N ARG A 498 43.68 -28.79 2.42
CA ARG A 498 42.99 -27.77 3.27
C ARG A 498 43.70 -27.39 4.59
N GLN A 499 43.83 -26.07 4.76
CA GLN A 499 44.14 -25.26 5.97
C GLN A 499 45.63 -25.18 6.31
N GLU A 500 46.24 -24.00 6.47
CA GLU A 500 45.80 -22.83 7.27
C GLU A 500 45.63 -21.50 6.51
#